data_AF-A0A0R1DYU4-F1
#
_entry.id   AF-A0A0R1DYU4-F1
#
_cell.length_a   1.000
_cell.length_b   1.000
_cell.length_c   1.000
_cell.angle_alpha   90.00
_cell.angle_beta   90.00
_cell.angle_gamma   90.00
#
_symmetry.space_group_name_H-M   'P 1'
#
loop_
_entity.id
_entity.type
_entity.pdbx_description
1 polymer ?
#
loop_
_entity_poly.entity_id
_entity_poly.type
_entity_poly.pdbx_seq_one_letter_code
_entity_poly.pdbx_strand_id
1 'polypeptide(L)'
;MVKKKIQDAVSQKPTVELLSEDEWMARRNTYMQRLADLKTSVAFIDDAIEEHKEIQKQKLRNDKWNSYLACDGLPNPSRPAEIRKFIFQLNYKEQEACANEVSWVLSVNDRSVLSQAPNRDDMTRKNLEKLRPNIGQLYDETVQKILATIERVGRVLRNDDELVRLPTFQVLELDKFSV
;
A
#
# COMPACT_ATOMS: atom_id res chain seq x y z
N MET A 1 32.71 14.07 -88.03
CA MET A 1 31.26 14.32 -87.94
C MET A 1 30.53 12.99 -87.82
N VAL A 2 30.17 12.58 -86.59
CA VAL A 2 29.43 11.32 -86.33
C VAL A 2 28.00 11.71 -85.97
N LYS A 3 27.04 11.25 -86.78
CA LYS A 3 25.61 11.55 -86.61
C LYS A 3 25.08 10.83 -85.35
N LYS A 4 24.71 11.61 -84.33
CA LYS A 4 24.00 11.13 -83.14
C LYS A 4 22.60 10.65 -83.56
N LYS A 5 22.34 9.36 -83.37
CA LYS A 5 21.00 8.78 -83.43
C LYS A 5 20.30 9.11 -82.12
N ILE A 6 19.20 9.85 -82.22
CA ILE A 6 18.32 10.23 -81.11
C ILE A 6 17.63 8.93 -80.65
N GLN A 7 17.83 8.57 -79.39
CA GLN A 7 17.09 7.49 -78.72
C GLN A 7 15.82 8.11 -78.13
N ASP A 8 14.68 7.61 -78.58
CA ASP A 8 13.36 8.04 -78.15
C ASP A 8 13.16 7.82 -76.65
N ALA A 9 12.67 8.87 -75.98
CA ALA A 9 12.31 8.85 -74.58
C ALA A 9 11.10 7.94 -74.35
N VAL A 10 11.33 6.75 -73.80
CA VAL A 10 10.27 5.84 -73.36
C VAL A 10 9.67 6.40 -72.06
N SER A 11 8.44 6.90 -72.19
CA SER A 11 7.56 7.33 -71.11
C SER A 11 7.38 6.20 -70.08
N GLN A 12 8.01 6.33 -68.91
CA GLN A 12 7.77 5.46 -67.77
C GLN A 12 6.42 5.84 -67.14
N LYS A 13 5.35 5.19 -67.56
CA LYS A 13 4.13 5.11 -66.75
C LYS A 13 4.47 4.22 -65.53
N PRO A 14 4.08 4.59 -64.30
CA PRO A 14 4.29 3.70 -63.15
C PRO A 14 3.40 2.47 -63.36
N THR A 15 4.02 1.37 -63.79
CA THR A 15 3.40 0.04 -63.81
C THR A 15 3.17 -0.37 -62.36
N VAL A 16 1.93 -0.26 -61.90
CA VAL A 16 1.51 -0.90 -60.66
C VAL A 16 1.53 -2.41 -60.94
N GLU A 17 2.50 -3.12 -60.36
CA GLU A 17 2.53 -4.58 -60.38
C GLU A 17 1.27 -5.08 -59.66
N LEU A 18 0.34 -5.63 -60.44
CA LEU A 18 -0.88 -6.23 -59.89
C LEU A 18 -0.49 -7.53 -59.19
N LEU A 19 -0.86 -7.65 -57.91
CA LEU A 19 -0.65 -8.89 -57.17
C LEU A 19 -1.36 -10.06 -57.85
N SER A 20 -0.69 -11.21 -57.90
CA SER A 20 -1.35 -12.47 -58.27
C SER A 20 -2.43 -12.81 -57.26
N GLU A 21 -3.53 -13.43 -57.72
CA GLU A 21 -4.65 -13.83 -56.88
C GLU A 21 -4.21 -14.75 -55.73
N ASP A 22 -3.24 -15.64 -55.99
CA ASP A 22 -2.67 -16.54 -54.99
C ASP A 22 -1.90 -15.78 -53.89
N GLU A 23 -1.13 -14.76 -54.27
CA GLU A 23 -0.40 -13.92 -53.32
C GLU A 23 -1.34 -13.05 -52.49
N TRP A 24 -2.44 -12.60 -53.08
CA TRP A 24 -3.49 -11.85 -52.38
C TRP A 24 -4.20 -12.73 -51.35
N MET A 25 -4.56 -13.95 -51.72
CA MET A 25 -5.19 -14.92 -50.83
C MET A 25 -4.26 -15.34 -49.68
N ALA A 26 -2.97 -15.55 -49.96
CA ALA A 26 -1.97 -15.84 -48.93
C ALA A 26 -1.82 -14.68 -47.93
N ARG A 27 -1.74 -13.44 -48.43
CA ARG A 27 -1.71 -12.24 -47.57
C ARG A 27 -2.99 -12.11 -46.74
N ARG A 28 -4.16 -12.32 -47.35
CA ARG A 28 -5.43 -12.30 -46.62
C ARG A 28 -5.47 -13.33 -45.50
N ASN A 29 -5.02 -14.56 -45.74
CA ASN A 29 -5.01 -15.61 -44.73
C ASN A 29 -4.06 -15.28 -43.57
N THR A 30 -2.88 -14.74 -43.85
CA THR A 30 -1.94 -14.31 -42.79
C THR A 30 -2.50 -13.15 -41.96
N TYR A 31 -3.19 -12.19 -42.57
CA TYR A 31 -3.88 -11.12 -41.81
C TYR A 31 -5.04 -11.67 -40.97
N MET A 32 -5.81 -12.62 -41.48
CA MET A 32 -6.89 -13.28 -40.73
C MET A 32 -6.36 -14.07 -39.55
N GLN A 33 -5.24 -14.80 -39.71
CA GLN A 33 -4.57 -15.49 -38.62
C GLN A 33 -4.08 -14.52 -37.55
N ARG A 34 -3.38 -13.44 -37.95
CA ARG A 34 -2.94 -12.40 -37.00
C ARG A 34 -4.11 -11.76 -36.25
N LEU A 35 -5.24 -11.53 -36.92
CA LEU A 35 -6.42 -10.96 -36.27
C LEU A 35 -7.05 -11.95 -35.27
N ALA A 36 -7.06 -13.24 -35.60
CA ALA A 36 -7.49 -14.29 -34.67
C ALA A 36 -6.55 -14.39 -33.45
N ASP A 37 -5.24 -14.34 -33.68
CA ASP A 37 -4.23 -14.35 -32.62
C ASP A 37 -4.37 -13.11 -31.70
N LEU A 38 -4.56 -11.93 -32.29
CA LEU A 38 -4.80 -10.70 -31.54
C LEU A 38 -6.07 -10.80 -30.69
N LYS A 39 -7.17 -11.28 -31.27
CA LYS A 39 -8.41 -11.50 -30.51
C LYS A 39 -8.21 -12.47 -29.34
N THR A 40 -7.44 -13.53 -29.57
CA THR A 40 -7.11 -14.50 -28.54
C THR A 40 -6.24 -13.88 -27.44
N SER A 41 -5.24 -13.06 -27.80
CA SER A 41 -4.40 -12.35 -26.82
C SER A 41 -5.18 -11.35 -25.98
N VAL A 42 -6.17 -10.66 -26.57
CA VAL A 42 -7.05 -9.75 -25.82
C VAL A 42 -7.89 -10.53 -24.82
N ALA A 43 -8.50 -11.65 -25.24
CA ALA A 43 -9.24 -12.52 -24.34
C ALA A 43 -8.37 -13.02 -23.17
N PHE A 44 -7.12 -13.43 -23.44
CA PHE A 44 -6.19 -13.82 -22.38
C PHE A 44 -5.86 -12.68 -21.40
N ILE A 45 -5.75 -11.44 -21.89
CA ILE A 45 -5.53 -10.28 -21.02
C ILE A 45 -6.76 -10.04 -20.15
N ASP A 46 -7.96 -10.13 -20.71
CA ASP A 46 -9.21 -9.97 -19.97
C ASP A 46 -9.37 -11.04 -18.88
N ASP A 47 -9.10 -12.30 -19.22
CA ASP A 47 -9.12 -13.43 -18.27
C ASP A 47 -8.10 -13.22 -17.14
N ALA A 48 -6.88 -12.78 -17.47
CA ALA A 48 -5.83 -12.50 -16.48
C ALA A 48 -6.20 -11.33 -15.55
N ILE A 49 -6.90 -10.32 -16.07
CA ILE A 49 -7.41 -9.20 -15.25
C ILE A 49 -8.50 -9.71 -14.30
N GLU A 50 -9.39 -10.58 -14.75
CA GLU A 50 -10.45 -11.14 -13.91
C GLU A 50 -9.88 -12.06 -12.82
N GLU A 51 -8.93 -12.93 -13.17
CA GLU A 51 -8.21 -13.77 -12.21
C GLU A 51 -7.50 -12.92 -11.16
N HIS A 52 -6.79 -11.86 -11.58
CA HIS A 52 -6.13 -10.95 -10.64
C HIS A 52 -7.15 -10.30 -9.68
N LYS A 53 -8.32 -9.88 -10.17
CA LYS A 53 -9.39 -9.34 -9.30
C LYS A 53 -9.86 -10.36 -8.27
N GLU A 54 -10.06 -11.62 -8.65
CA GLU A 54 -10.48 -12.67 -7.70
C GLU A 54 -9.38 -12.97 -6.67
N ILE A 55 -8.11 -13.00 -7.08
CA ILE A 55 -6.98 -13.16 -6.16
C ILE A 55 -6.95 -12.02 -5.13
N GLN A 56 -7.16 -10.77 -5.57
CA GLN A 56 -7.23 -9.63 -4.65
C GLN A 56 -8.40 -9.74 -3.67
N LYS A 57 -9.58 -10.19 -4.13
CA LYS A 57 -10.74 -10.46 -3.26
C LYS A 57 -10.45 -11.54 -2.23
N GLN A 58 -9.82 -12.64 -2.63
CA GLN A 58 -9.42 -13.72 -1.73
C GLN A 58 -8.40 -13.25 -0.69
N LYS A 59 -7.37 -12.53 -1.14
CA LYS A 59 -6.37 -11.95 -0.24
C LYS A 59 -7.02 -11.03 0.79
N LEU A 60 -7.97 -10.20 0.37
CA LEU A 60 -8.67 -9.31 1.29
C LEU A 60 -9.52 -10.08 2.31
N ARG A 61 -10.25 -11.11 1.89
CA ARG A 61 -11.02 -11.97 2.80
C ARG A 61 -10.11 -12.63 3.83
N ASN A 62 -8.98 -13.18 3.39
CA ASN A 62 -8.01 -13.82 4.29
C ASN A 62 -7.41 -12.81 5.27
N ASP A 63 -7.08 -11.60 4.83
CA ASP A 63 -6.49 -10.60 5.70
C ASP A 63 -7.50 -10.06 6.72
N LYS A 64 -8.77 -9.87 6.33
CA LYS A 64 -9.85 -9.58 7.29
C LYS A 64 -10.01 -10.69 8.33
N TRP A 65 -9.95 -11.94 7.89
CA TRP A 65 -10.04 -13.10 8.79
C TRP A 65 -8.84 -13.18 9.74
N ASN A 66 -7.63 -12.97 9.24
CA ASN A 66 -6.41 -12.94 10.03
C ASN A 66 -6.44 -11.82 11.08
N SER A 67 -6.86 -10.61 10.69
CA SER A 67 -7.04 -9.50 11.65
C SER A 67 -8.08 -9.83 12.72
N TYR A 68 -9.20 -10.44 12.33
CA TYR A 68 -10.23 -10.86 13.29
C TYR A 68 -9.70 -11.91 14.28
N LEU A 69 -8.97 -12.93 13.80
CA LEU A 69 -8.38 -13.97 14.65
C LEU A 69 -7.26 -13.45 15.55
N ALA A 70 -6.45 -12.52 15.05
CA ALA A 70 -5.34 -11.95 15.80
C ALA A 70 -5.81 -11.08 16.98
N CYS A 71 -7.08 -10.64 17.00
CA CYS A 71 -7.62 -9.72 18.00
C CYS A 71 -6.68 -8.51 18.22
N ASP A 72 -6.12 -7.99 17.14
CA ASP A 72 -5.04 -7.01 17.11
C ASP A 72 -5.41 -5.65 17.73
N GLY A 73 -6.70 -5.40 17.99
CA GLY A 73 -7.20 -4.19 18.65
C GLY A 73 -7.01 -2.92 17.81
N LEU A 74 -6.66 -3.07 16.55
CA LEU A 74 -6.50 -1.98 15.60
C LEU A 74 -7.87 -1.55 15.05
N PRO A 75 -8.07 -0.26 14.75
CA PRO A 75 -9.36 0.24 14.30
C PRO A 75 -9.73 -0.32 12.92
N ASN A 76 -11.02 -0.48 12.64
CA ASN A 76 -11.45 -0.89 11.30
C ASN A 76 -11.19 0.24 10.30
N PRO A 77 -10.46 0.00 9.20
CA PRO A 77 -10.09 1.04 8.24
C PRO A 77 -11.31 1.60 7.49
N SER A 78 -12.40 0.84 7.40
CA SER A 78 -13.66 1.29 6.79
C SER A 78 -14.43 2.32 7.63
N ARG A 79 -14.05 2.55 8.89
CA ARG A 79 -14.77 3.42 9.82
C ARG A 79 -13.87 4.53 10.36
N PRO A 80 -13.91 5.74 9.78
CA PRO A 80 -13.12 6.88 10.24
C PRO A 80 -13.31 7.24 11.71
N ALA A 81 -14.51 7.00 12.25
CA ALA A 81 -14.80 7.25 13.66
C ALA A 81 -13.99 6.35 14.62
N GLU A 82 -13.70 5.11 14.23
CA GLU A 82 -12.86 4.20 15.01
C GLU A 82 -11.40 4.64 14.97
N ILE A 83 -10.91 5.11 13.82
CA ILE A 83 -9.57 5.67 13.66
C ILE A 83 -9.38 6.90 14.56
N ARG A 84 -10.35 7.81 14.60
CA ARG A 84 -10.30 8.98 15.50
C ARG A 84 -10.25 8.59 16.97
N LYS A 85 -11.07 7.61 17.38
CA LYS A 85 -11.05 7.08 18.75
C LYS A 85 -9.69 6.47 19.09
N PHE A 86 -9.11 5.73 18.15
CA PHE A 86 -7.79 5.14 18.32
C PHE A 86 -6.69 6.20 18.49
N ILE A 87 -6.67 7.24 17.64
CA ILE A 87 -5.74 8.36 17.77
C ILE A 87 -5.91 9.06 19.12
N PHE A 88 -7.16 9.31 19.53
CA PHE A 88 -7.44 9.90 20.84
C PHE A 88 -6.91 9.05 21.99
N GLN A 89 -7.09 7.72 21.94
CA GLN A 89 -6.54 6.80 22.93
C GLN A 89 -5.01 6.82 22.97
N LEU A 90 -4.35 6.91 21.82
CA LEU A 90 -2.89 7.03 21.75
C LEU A 90 -2.41 8.34 22.41
N ASN A 91 -3.02 9.47 22.04
CA ASN A 91 -2.68 10.77 22.63
C ASN A 91 -2.91 10.79 24.15
N TYR A 92 -4.00 10.16 24.60
CA TYR A 92 -4.27 10.05 26.04
C TYR A 92 -3.20 9.24 26.77
N LYS A 93 -2.80 8.09 26.22
CA LYS A 93 -1.73 7.26 26.78
C LYS A 93 -0.38 7.96 26.78
N GLU A 94 -0.09 8.73 25.74
CA GLU A 94 1.11 9.56 25.68
C GLU A 94 1.08 10.62 26.78
N GLN A 95 -0.04 11.33 26.95
CA GLN A 95 -0.19 12.34 27.99
C GLN A 95 -0.07 11.74 29.40
N GLU A 96 -0.64 10.55 29.62
CA GLU A 96 -0.50 9.80 30.86
C GLU A 96 0.96 9.37 31.10
N ALA A 97 1.66 8.91 30.07
CA ALA A 97 3.08 8.56 30.15
C ALA A 97 3.94 9.78 30.51
N CYS A 98 3.71 10.93 29.87
CA CYS A 98 4.40 12.19 30.16
C CYS A 98 4.08 12.71 31.57
N ALA A 99 2.85 12.58 32.05
CA ALA A 99 2.47 13.00 33.40
C ALA A 99 3.10 12.12 34.49
N ASN A 100 3.25 10.82 34.21
CA ASN A 100 3.90 9.85 35.08
C ASN A 100 5.43 9.88 34.96
N GLU A 101 5.98 10.60 33.98
CA GLU A 101 7.43 10.79 33.82
C GLU A 101 7.96 11.79 34.85
N VAL A 102 7.96 11.37 36.12
CA VAL A 102 8.82 12.00 37.12
C VAL A 102 10.26 11.68 36.71
N SER A 103 11.10 12.70 36.50
CA SER A 103 12.52 12.48 36.23
C SER A 103 13.11 11.63 37.35
N TRP A 104 13.34 10.34 37.06
CA TRP A 104 13.86 9.38 38.02
C TRP A 104 15.20 9.84 38.61
N VAL A 105 15.93 10.68 37.87
CA VAL A 105 17.17 11.34 38.30
C VAL A 105 16.93 12.34 39.43
N LEU A 106 15.80 13.06 39.41
CA LEU A 106 15.42 14.02 40.46
C LEU A 106 14.87 13.33 41.72
N SER A 107 14.45 12.07 41.61
CA SER A 107 13.96 11.28 42.74
C SER A 107 15.07 10.56 43.52
N VAL A 108 16.32 10.64 43.06
CA VAL A 108 17.47 9.96 43.68
C VAL A 108 17.77 10.53 45.06
N ASN A 109 17.88 9.65 46.05
CA ASN A 109 18.29 10.00 47.39
C ASN A 109 19.36 9.01 47.87
N ASP A 110 20.63 9.34 47.62
CA ASP A 110 21.78 8.50 47.97
C ASP A 110 22.16 8.55 49.46
N ARG A 111 21.34 9.17 50.32
CA ARG A 111 21.58 9.18 51.77
C ARG A 111 21.47 7.76 52.32
N SER A 112 22.39 7.40 53.21
CA SER A 112 22.54 6.08 53.82
C SER A 112 21.21 5.38 54.16
N VAL A 113 21.11 4.11 53.72
CA VAL A 113 20.03 3.16 54.04
C VAL A 113 19.99 2.84 55.54
N LEU A 114 21.08 3.14 56.28
CA LEU A 114 21.17 3.00 57.75
C LEU A 114 20.45 4.15 58.50
N SER A 115 19.41 4.75 57.91
CA SER A 115 18.54 5.64 58.69
C SER A 115 17.59 4.80 59.53
N GLN A 116 17.42 5.15 60.80
CA GLN A 116 16.58 4.46 61.78
C GLN A 116 15.05 4.52 61.47
N ALA A 117 14.67 4.86 60.24
CA ALA A 117 13.29 4.93 59.77
C ALA A 117 12.92 3.61 59.04
N PRO A 118 12.16 2.69 59.67
CA PRO A 118 11.84 1.39 59.10
C PRO A 118 10.89 1.44 57.88
N ASN A 119 10.18 2.56 57.68
CA ASN A 119 9.23 2.75 56.57
C ASN A 119 9.83 3.53 55.38
N ARG A 120 11.15 3.66 55.30
CA ARG A 120 11.79 4.47 54.25
C ARG A 120 12.10 3.62 53.02
N ASP A 121 11.55 4.03 51.88
CA ASP A 121 11.86 3.41 50.58
C ASP A 121 13.30 3.70 50.15
N ASP A 122 13.98 2.67 49.64
CA ASP A 122 15.36 2.75 49.17
C ASP A 122 15.43 3.37 47.78
N MET A 123 15.45 4.70 47.75
CA MET A 123 15.54 5.56 46.55
C MET A 123 16.99 5.77 46.08
N THR A 124 17.86 4.78 46.28
CA THR A 124 19.23 4.82 45.74
C THR A 124 19.22 4.67 44.22
N ARG A 125 20.22 5.27 43.55
CA ARG A 125 20.34 5.24 42.09
C ARG A 125 20.26 3.82 41.49
N LYS A 126 20.86 2.83 42.16
CA LYS A 126 20.87 1.42 41.71
C LYS A 126 19.47 0.77 41.68
N ASN A 127 18.58 1.16 42.60
CA ASN A 127 17.22 0.64 42.63
C ASN A 127 16.31 1.41 41.68
N LEU A 128 16.50 2.73 41.58
CA LEU A 128 15.76 3.58 40.64
C LEU A 128 16.09 3.28 39.17
N GLU A 129 17.32 2.90 38.85
CA GLU A 129 17.69 2.45 37.49
C GLU A 129 16.89 1.21 37.04
N LYS A 130 16.47 0.35 37.97
CA LYS A 130 15.61 -0.82 37.67
C LYS A 130 14.14 -0.42 37.44
N LEU A 131 13.71 0.68 38.05
CA LEU A 131 12.36 1.24 37.92
C LEU A 131 12.24 2.21 36.74
N ARG A 132 13.30 2.37 35.95
CA ARG A 132 13.32 3.28 34.80
C ARG A 132 12.23 2.87 33.80
N PRO A 133 11.28 3.77 33.48
CA PRO A 133 10.29 3.50 32.45
C PRO A 133 10.97 3.35 31.10
N ASN A 134 10.62 2.31 30.34
CA ASN A 134 11.13 2.10 28.99
C ASN A 134 10.28 2.85 27.96
N ILE A 135 10.49 4.16 27.92
CA ILE A 135 9.78 5.07 27.03
C ILE A 135 10.06 4.73 25.55
N GLY A 136 11.26 4.23 25.24
CA GLY A 136 11.64 3.84 23.88
C GLY A 136 10.81 2.69 23.33
N GLN A 137 10.56 1.65 24.13
CA GLN A 137 9.68 0.54 23.73
C GLN A 137 8.23 1.01 23.53
N LEU A 138 7.75 1.90 24.39
CA LEU A 138 6.40 2.45 24.26
C LEU A 138 6.24 3.20 22.93
N TYR A 139 7.20 4.05 22.55
CA TYR A 139 7.15 4.73 21.26
C TYR A 139 7.29 3.79 20.06
N ASP A 140 8.15 2.77 20.15
CA ASP A 140 8.29 1.79 19.06
C ASP A 140 6.96 1.04 18.82
N GLU A 141 6.30 0.60 19.90
CA GLU A 141 5.00 -0.04 19.80
C GLU A 141 3.91 0.89 19.25
N THR A 142 3.87 2.16 19.66
CA THR A 142 2.85 3.09 19.14
C THR A 142 3.07 3.42 17.68
N VAL A 143 4.33 3.65 17.26
CA VAL A 143 4.69 3.90 15.86
C VAL A 143 4.33 2.69 15.00
N GLN A 144 4.67 1.47 15.42
CA GLN A 144 4.31 0.24 14.69
C GLN A 144 2.79 0.10 14.50
N LYS A 145 2.00 0.39 15.54
CA LYS A 145 0.53 0.34 15.46
C LYS A 145 -0.04 1.41 14.51
N ILE A 146 0.53 2.63 14.51
CA ILE A 146 0.13 3.69 13.58
C ILE A 146 0.45 3.30 12.14
N LEU A 147 1.67 2.83 11.87
CA LEU A 147 2.10 2.38 10.54
C LEU A 147 1.19 1.25 10.02
N ALA A 148 0.89 0.26 10.85
CA ALA A 148 -0.04 -0.81 10.50
C ALA A 148 -1.46 -0.29 10.18
N THR A 149 -1.91 0.75 10.88
CA THR A 149 -3.21 1.40 10.62
C THR A 149 -3.20 2.14 9.28
N ILE A 150 -2.15 2.90 8.98
CA ILE A 150 -1.99 3.61 7.70
C ILE A 150 -1.95 2.62 6.53
N GLU A 151 -1.19 1.52 6.67
CA GLU A 151 -1.13 0.48 5.66
C GLU A 151 -2.52 -0.13 5.37
N ARG A 152 -3.31 -0.38 6.41
CA ARG A 152 -4.68 -0.88 6.28
C ARG A 152 -5.60 0.13 5.58
N VAL A 153 -5.51 1.41 5.94
CA VAL A 153 -6.30 2.47 5.29
C VAL A 153 -5.91 2.61 3.82
N GLY A 154 -4.62 2.67 3.51
CA GLY A 154 -4.11 2.74 2.14
C GLY A 154 -4.54 1.53 1.30
N ARG A 155 -4.65 0.34 1.90
CA ARG A 155 -5.17 -0.84 1.22
C ARG A 155 -6.65 -0.72 0.88
N VAL A 156 -7.49 -0.21 1.79
CA VAL A 156 -8.93 0.03 1.52
C VAL A 156 -9.08 1.06 0.40
N LEU A 157 -8.30 2.15 0.43
CA LEU A 157 -8.33 3.20 -0.59
C LEU A 157 -7.86 2.72 -1.98
N ARG A 158 -7.05 1.66 -2.06
CA ARG A 158 -6.63 1.07 -3.34
C ARG A 158 -7.61 0.04 -3.88
N ASN A 159 -8.60 -0.38 -3.09
CA ASN A 159 -9.56 -1.39 -3.53
C ASN A 159 -10.91 -0.75 -3.87
N ASP A 160 -11.14 -0.58 -5.17
CA ASP A 160 -12.36 0.00 -5.72
C ASP A 160 -13.64 -0.72 -5.23
N ASP A 161 -13.58 -2.04 -5.02
CA ASP A 161 -14.72 -2.82 -4.54
C ASP A 161 -15.14 -2.44 -3.11
N GLU A 162 -14.20 -2.00 -2.27
CA GLU A 162 -14.50 -1.55 -0.91
C GLU A 162 -14.93 -0.09 -0.89
N LEU A 163 -14.34 0.74 -1.75
CA LEU A 163 -14.72 2.13 -1.92
C LEU A 163 -16.18 2.28 -2.37
N VAL A 164 -16.63 1.45 -3.31
CA VAL A 164 -18.03 1.46 -3.79
C VAL A 164 -19.03 1.15 -2.68
N ARG A 165 -18.62 0.39 -1.65
CA ARG A 165 -19.48 0.06 -0.50
C ARG A 165 -19.52 1.16 0.56
N LEU A 166 -18.58 2.11 0.51
CA LEU A 166 -18.48 3.19 1.47
C LEU A 166 -19.23 4.43 0.97
N PRO A 167 -19.94 5.13 1.87
CA PRO A 167 -20.53 6.41 1.51
C PRO A 167 -19.42 7.44 1.23
N THR A 168 -19.63 8.31 0.24
CA THR A 168 -18.62 9.24 -0.28
C THR A 168 -17.99 10.13 0.81
N PHE A 169 -18.75 10.50 1.85
CA PHE A 169 -18.22 11.30 2.96
C PHE A 169 -17.15 10.56 3.76
N GLN A 170 -17.27 9.24 3.93
CA GLN A 170 -16.28 8.44 4.65
C GLN A 170 -15.00 8.30 3.84
N VAL A 171 -15.11 8.17 2.51
CA VAL A 171 -13.95 8.10 1.61
C VAL A 171 -13.14 9.40 1.67
N LEU A 172 -13.80 10.56 1.62
CA LEU A 172 -13.15 11.87 1.75
C LEU A 172 -12.51 12.07 3.13
N GLU A 173 -13.05 11.46 4.19
CA GLU A 173 -12.41 11.47 5.50
C GLU A 173 -11.18 10.54 5.54
N LEU A 174 -11.25 9.37 4.91
CA LEU A 174 -10.12 8.43 4.85
C LEU A 174 -8.94 8.99 4.09
N ASP A 175 -9.18 9.74 3.01
CA ASP A 175 -8.15 10.41 2.23
C ASP A 175 -7.30 11.39 3.07
N LYS A 176 -7.90 12.02 4.09
CA LYS A 176 -7.18 12.91 5.02
C LYS A 176 -6.17 12.17 5.90
N PHE A 177 -6.30 10.86 6.05
CA PHE A 177 -5.39 10.03 6.84
C PHE A 177 -4.30 9.36 6.01
N SER A 178 -4.34 9.47 4.67
CA SER A 178 -3.36 8.86 3.75
C SER A 178 -2.30 9.81 3.20
N VAL A 179 -2.33 11.09 3.60
CA VAL A 179 -1.32 12.12 3.27
C VAL A 179 -0.28 12.19 4.38
#